data_AF-A0A7C6K7C9-F1
#
_entry.id   AF-A0A7C6K7C9-F1
#
_cell.length_a   1.000
_cell.length_b   1.000
_cell.length_c   1.000
_cell.angle_alpha   90.00
_cell.angle_beta   90.00
_cell.angle_gamma   90.00
#
_symmetry.space_group_name_H-M   'P 1'
#
loop_
_entity.id
_entity.type
_entity.pdbx_description
1 polymer ?
#
loop_
_entity_poly.entity_id
_entity_poly.type
_entity_poly.pdbx_seq_one_letter_code
_entity_poly.pdbx_strand_id
1 'polypeptide(L)' 'MVAMRCAQEKGTKVVGIFCAYCPRELVLAAGAIPVSLCGTQEAPIAAAERDLPCNLCPLIKSSYGFALTEQCPFFLLS' A
#
# COMPACT_ATOMS: atom_id res chain seq x y z
N MET A 1 -11.16 2.75 -9.51
CA MET A 1 -11.47 2.03 -8.25
C MET A 1 -12.53 0.91 -8.39
N VAL A 2 -13.35 0.85 -9.46
CA VAL A 2 -14.39 -0.19 -9.61
C VAL A 2 -13.82 -1.61 -9.88
N ALA A 3 -12.69 -1.73 -10.60
CA ALA A 3 -12.15 -3.04 -10.98
C ALA A 3 -11.57 -3.87 -9.80
N MET A 4 -11.05 -3.22 -8.75
CA MET A 4 -10.42 -3.93 -7.62
C MET A 4 -11.47 -4.51 -6.65
N ARG A 5 -12.59 -3.82 -6.44
CA ARG A 5 -13.71 -4.33 -5.65
C ARG A 5 -14.30 -5.59 -6.28
N CYS A 6 -14.52 -5.57 -7.60
CA CYS A 6 -14.99 -6.75 -8.34
C CYS A 6 -13.99 -7.91 -8.34
N ALA A 7 -12.69 -7.66 -8.22
CA ALA A 7 -11.69 -8.72 -8.09
C ALA A 7 -11.72 -9.35 -6.69
N GLN A 8 -11.94 -8.55 -5.64
CA GLN A 8 -12.11 -9.01 -4.27
C GLN A 8 -13.40 -9.84 -4.09
N GLU A 9 -14.51 -9.42 -4.72
CA GLU A 9 -15.77 -10.18 -4.77
C GLU A 9 -15.61 -11.55 -5.44
N LYS A 10 -14.64 -11.69 -6.35
CA LYS A 10 -14.26 -12.96 -6.99
C LYS A 10 -13.26 -13.78 -6.16
N GLY A 11 -12.91 -13.36 -4.95
CA GLY A 11 -11.97 -14.05 -4.05
C GLY A 11 -10.49 -13.84 -4.40
N THR A 12 -10.18 -12.91 -5.31
CA THR A 12 -8.80 -12.63 -5.74
C THR A 12 -8.08 -11.84 -4.64
N LYS A 13 -6.93 -12.34 -4.18
CA LYS A 13 -6.13 -11.67 -3.15
C LYS A 13 -5.40 -10.45 -3.73
N VAL A 14 -5.26 -9.40 -2.93
CA VAL A 14 -4.50 -8.20 -3.28
C VAL A 14 -3.22 -8.18 -2.45
N VAL A 15 -2.07 -7.96 -3.09
CA VAL A 15 -0.77 -7.96 -2.41
C VAL A 15 -0.07 -6.64 -2.64
N GLY A 16 0.26 -5.95 -1.54
CA GLY A 16 1.02 -4.71 -1.56
C GLY A 16 2.51 -4.94 -1.79
N ILE A 17 3.11 -4.17 -2.70
CA ILE A 17 4.55 -4.16 -2.97
C ILE A 17 5.12 -2.76 -2.75
N PHE A 18 6.26 -2.68 -2.08
CA PHE A 18 6.97 -1.41 -1.81
C PHE A 18 8.22 -1.23 -2.69
N CYS A 19 8.89 -2.33 -3.06
CA CYS A 19 10.12 -2.28 -3.81
C CYS A 19 9.93 -2.94 -5.18
N ALA A 20 10.61 -2.41 -6.21
CA ALA A 20 10.68 -3.05 -7.53
C ALA A 20 11.38 -4.42 -7.48
N TYR A 21 12.13 -4.70 -6.42
CA TYR A 21 12.74 -6.00 -6.17
C TYR A 21 11.73 -7.06 -5.69
N CYS A 22 10.53 -6.64 -5.26
CA CYS A 22 9.47 -7.58 -4.92
C CYS A 22 9.00 -8.28 -6.21
N PRO A 23 9.04 -9.62 -6.29
CA PRO A 23 8.73 -10.35 -7.52
C PRO A 23 7.23 -10.30 -7.80
N ARG A 24 6.82 -9.36 -8.65
CA ARG A 24 5.42 -9.20 -9.12
C ARG A 24 4.95 -10.43 -9.89
N GLU A 25 5.88 -11.12 -10.51
CA GLU A 25 5.67 -12.34 -11.29
C GLU A 25 5.16 -13.48 -10.38
N LEU A 26 5.69 -13.60 -9.16
CA LEU A 26 5.22 -14.60 -8.20
C LEU A 26 3.80 -14.28 -7.71
N VAL A 27 3.50 -12.99 -7.46
CA VAL A 27 2.17 -12.55 -7.05
C VAL A 27 1.14 -12.84 -8.13
N LEU A 28 1.48 -12.56 -9.39
CA LEU A 28 0.61 -12.84 -10.54
C LEU A 28 0.41 -14.35 -10.74
N ALA A 29 1.47 -15.15 -10.58
CA ALA A 29 1.40 -16.61 -10.66
C ALA A 29 0.53 -17.23 -9.56
N ALA A 30 0.48 -16.61 -8.37
CA ALA A 30 -0.41 -17.01 -7.28
C ALA A 30 -1.87 -16.59 -7.49
N GLY A 31 -2.21 -15.96 -8.63
CA GLY A 31 -3.55 -15.46 -8.92
C GLY A 31 -3.94 -14.25 -8.07
N ALA A 32 -2.96 -13.50 -7.56
CA ALA A 32 -3.17 -12.28 -6.79
C ALA A 32 -2.84 -11.03 -7.63
N ILE A 33 -3.36 -9.88 -7.21
CA ILE A 33 -3.14 -8.60 -7.87
C ILE A 33 -2.01 -7.85 -7.13
N PRO A 34 -0.84 -7.61 -7.77
CA PRO A 34 0.20 -6.79 -7.18
C PRO A 34 -0.17 -5.31 -7.27
N VAL A 35 -0.13 -4.60 -6.14
CA VAL A 35 -0.38 -3.15 -6.06
C VAL A 35 0.80 -2.43 -5.43
N SER A 36 1.26 -1.35 -6.07
CA SER A 36 2.33 -0.54 -5.50
C SER A 36 1.79 0.37 -4.40
N LEU A 37 2.38 0.27 -3.20
CA LEU A 37 1.96 1.02 -2.01
C LEU A 37 2.84 2.23 -1.69
N CYS A 38 3.77 2.60 -2.58
CA CYS A 38 4.64 3.76 -2.37
C CYS A 38 3.83 5.06 -2.30
N GLY A 39 3.65 5.58 -1.08
CA GLY A 39 3.01 6.86 -0.83
C GLY A 39 3.88 8.02 -1.31
N THR A 40 3.42 8.74 -2.32
CA THR A 40 4.09 9.96 -2.84
C THR A 40 3.47 11.24 -2.27
N GLN A 41 2.48 11.14 -1.39
CA GLN A 41 1.75 12.30 -0.87
C GLN A 41 2.30 12.75 0.49
N GLU A 42 2.37 14.05 0.71
CA GLU A 42 2.92 14.61 1.96
C GLU A 42 1.89 14.74 3.08
N ALA A 43 0.59 14.74 2.76
CA ALA A 43 -0.50 14.88 3.73
C ALA A 43 -0.43 13.91 4.92
N PRO A 44 -0.14 12.60 4.74
CA PRO A 44 -0.07 11.66 5.87
C PRO A 44 1.27 11.67 6.64
N ILE A 45 2.29 12.45 6.22
CA ILE A 45 3.61 12.45 6.86
C ILE A 45 3.53 12.94 8.32
N ALA A 46 2.75 13.99 8.58
CA ALA A 46 2.60 14.54 9.93
C ALA A 46 1.93 13.56 10.91
N ALA A 47 1.09 12.65 10.40
CA ALA A 47 0.51 11.58 11.20
C ALA A 47 1.55 10.49 11.50
N ALA A 48 2.40 10.15 10.52
CA ALA A 48 3.45 9.15 10.68
C ALA A 48 4.60 9.60 11.61
N GLU A 49 4.93 10.89 11.62
CA GLU A 49 5.99 11.45 12.47
C GLU A 49 5.67 11.45 13.97
N ARG A 50 4.44 11.08 14.36
CA ARG A 50 4.09 10.84 15.77
C ARG A 50 4.73 9.58 16.32
N ASP A 51 4.88 8.56 15.48
CA ASP A 51 5.43 7.25 15.84
C ASP A 51 6.83 7.01 15.25
N LEU A 52 7.16 7.68 14.13
CA LEU A 52 8.44 7.53 13.45
C LEU A 52 9.30 8.79 13.57
N PRO A 53 10.63 8.66 13.63
CA PRO A 53 11.52 9.82 13.72
C PRO A 53 11.50 10.64 12.42
N CYS A 54 11.61 11.97 12.55
CA CYS A 54 11.55 12.90 11.41
C CYS A 54 12.63 12.65 10.35
N ASN A 55 13.75 12.01 10.73
CA ASN A 55 14.89 11.72 9.87
C ASN A 55 14.70 10.52 8.92
N LEU A 56 13.51 9.92 8.88
CA LEU A 56 13.20 8.82 7.97
C LEU A 56 12.77 9.31 6.57
N CYS A 57 12.94 8.45 5.57
CA CYS A 57 12.57 8.74 4.18
C CYS A 57 11.09 9.15 4.06
N PRO A 58 10.76 10.25 3.34
CA PRO A 58 9.38 10.71 3.19
C PRO A 58 8.45 9.68 2.55
N LEU A 59 8.96 8.78 1.70
CA LEU A 59 8.16 7.70 1.11
C LEU A 59 7.66 6.70 2.17
N ILE A 60 8.50 6.37 3.14
CA ILE A 60 8.14 5.44 4.23
C ILE A 60 7.13 6.12 5.14
N LYS A 61 7.39 7.39 5.50
CA LYS A 61 6.48 8.18 6.34
C LYS A 61 5.11 8.34 5.67
N SER A 62 5.07 8.65 4.38
CA SER A 62 3.83 8.76 3.63
C SER A 62 3.05 7.44 3.64
N SER A 63 3.72 6.34 3.29
CA SER A 63 3.09 5.00 3.23
C SER A 63 2.59 4.54 4.59
N TYR A 64 3.35 4.80 5.66
CA TYR A 64 2.96 4.46 7.03
C TYR A 64 1.82 5.32 7.54
N GLY A 65 1.83 6.63 7.25
CA GLY A 65 0.72 7.50 7.60
C GLY A 65 -0.56 7.13 6.86
N PHE A 66 -0.46 6.62 5.63
CA PHE A 66 -1.59 6.05 4.89
C PHE A 66 -2.14 4.77 5.53
N ALA A 67 -1.28 3.95 6.16
CA ALA A 67 -1.69 2.77 6.91
C ALA A 67 -2.38 3.15 8.22
N LEU A 68 -1.82 4.13 8.96
CA LEU A 68 -2.39 4.61 10.23
C LEU A 68 -3.73 5.33 10.06
N THR A 69 -3.86 6.13 9.01
CA THR A 69 -5.07 6.94 8.79
C THR A 69 -6.17 6.20 8.04
N GLU A 70 -5.90 4.95 7.61
CA GLU A 70 -6.78 4.14 6.75
C GLU A 70 -7.28 4.86 5.49
N GLN A 71 -6.63 5.96 5.09
CA GLN A 71 -7.02 6.78 3.93
C GLN A 71 -6.67 6.09 2.62
N CYS A 72 -5.77 5.11 2.65
CA CYS A 72 -5.42 4.34 1.47
C CYS A 72 -6.41 3.17 1.31
N PRO A 73 -7.24 3.16 0.25
CA PRO A 73 -8.23 2.10 0.06
C PRO A 73 -7.59 0.71 -0.09
N PHE A 74 -6.29 0.63 -0.42
CA PHE A 74 -5.57 -0.63 -0.51
C PHE A 74 -5.27 -1.28 0.84
N PHE A 75 -5.09 -0.50 1.92
CA PHE A 75 -4.87 -1.07 3.26
C PHE A 75 -6.17 -1.64 3.85
N LEU A 76 -7.32 -1.06 3.49
CA LEU A 76 -8.64 -1.57 3.88
C LEU A 76 -9.06 -2.84 3.10
N LEU A 77 -8.32 -3.18 2.03
CA LEU A 77 -8.62 -4.29 1.11
C LEU A 77 -7.77 -5.56 1.39
N SER A 78 -6.92 -5.55 2.42
CA SER A 78 -6.05 -6.69 2.79
C SER A 78 -6.79 -7.83 3.50
#